data_AF-W2QIV4-F1
#
_entry.id   AF-W2QIV4-F1
#
_cell.length_a   1.000
_cell.length_b   1.000
_cell.length_c   1.000
_cell.angle_alpha   90.00
_cell.angle_beta   90.00
_cell.angle_gamma   90.00
#
_symmetry.space_group_name_H-M   'P 1'
#
loop_
_entity.id
_entity.type
_entity.pdbx_description
1 polymer ?
#
loop_
_entity_poly.entity_id
_entity_poly.type
_entity_poly.pdbx_seq_one_letter_code
_entity_poly.pdbx_strand_id
1 'polypeptide(L)'
;MDELIEAVADSYCELPPSKLNAAFLSLQCSMDMCIKDGGGNAFKPRHMARDKLEREGRLPFCLQCSPEVAAIVSQNHKNSTTFRTES
;
A
#
# COMPACT_ATOMS: atom_id res chain seq x y z
N MET A 1 20.08 -8.12 29.69
CA MET A 1 20.50 -8.22 28.28
C MET A 1 19.74 -9.34 27.59
N ASP A 2 19.62 -10.50 28.22
CA ASP A 2 18.89 -11.65 27.65
C ASP A 2 17.39 -11.38 27.41
N GLU A 3 16.70 -10.70 28.33
CA GLU A 3 15.28 -10.32 28.17
C GLU A 3 15.02 -9.45 26.92
N LEU A 4 15.96 -8.57 26.55
CA LEU A 4 15.82 -7.74 25.35
C LEU A 4 15.98 -8.58 24.08
N ILE A 5 16.91 -9.53 24.09
CA ILE A 5 17.17 -10.42 22.96
C ILE A 5 15.95 -11.33 22.75
N GLU A 6 15.40 -11.87 23.84
CA GLU A 6 14.20 -12.72 23.81
C GLU A 6 12.99 -11.94 23.29
N ALA A 7 12.71 -10.74 23.84
CA ALA A 7 11.60 -9.92 23.38
C ALA A 7 11.69 -9.54 21.88
N VAL A 8 12.90 -9.27 21.38
CA VAL A 8 13.13 -8.98 19.95
C VAL A 8 12.91 -10.22 19.09
N ALA A 9 13.41 -11.39 19.53
CA ALA A 9 13.22 -12.65 18.81
C ALA A 9 11.74 -13.03 18.73
N ASP A 10 11.00 -12.89 19.83
CA ASP A 10 9.57 -13.15 19.90
C ASP A 10 8.79 -12.21 18.97
N SER A 11 9.07 -10.91 19.03
CA SER A 11 8.44 -9.93 18.15
C SER A 11 8.69 -10.23 16.67
N TYR A 12 9.91 -10.69 16.33
CA TYR A 12 10.26 -11.10 14.97
C TYR A 12 9.51 -12.37 14.53
N CYS A 13 9.37 -13.34 15.43
CA CYS A 13 8.64 -14.59 15.18
C CYS A 13 7.13 -14.36 15.05
N GLU A 14 6.54 -13.48 15.86
CA GLU A 14 5.13 -13.11 15.79
C GLU A 14 4.80 -12.39 14.47
N LEU A 15 5.70 -11.51 14.04
CA LEU A 15 5.50 -10.65 12.88
C LEU A 15 6.66 -10.77 11.86
N PRO A 16 6.78 -11.92 11.17
CA PRO A 16 7.85 -12.12 10.21
C PRO A 16 7.77 -11.10 9.07
N PRO A 17 8.91 -10.77 8.43
CA PRO A 17 8.98 -9.79 7.34
C PRO A 17 7.98 -10.05 6.19
N SER A 18 7.64 -11.31 5.92
CA SER A 18 6.62 -11.72 4.96
C SER A 18 5.24 -11.15 5.28
N LYS A 19 4.80 -11.26 6.55
CA LYS A 19 3.54 -10.68 7.02
C LYS A 19 3.55 -9.15 6.91
N LEU A 20 4.66 -8.51 7.28
CA LEU A 20 4.82 -7.06 7.15
C LEU A 20 4.70 -6.61 5.69
N ASN A 21 5.39 -7.30 4.77
CA ASN A 21 5.30 -7.00 3.35
C ASN A 21 3.88 -7.21 2.82
N ALA A 22 3.21 -8.31 3.18
CA ALA A 22 1.83 -8.57 2.78
C ALA A 22 0.86 -7.49 3.27
N ALA A 23 1.03 -7.00 4.50
CA ALA A 23 0.25 -5.89 5.05
C ALA A 23 0.51 -4.58 4.28
N PHE A 24 1.77 -4.26 4.00
CA PHE A 24 2.15 -3.06 3.25
C PHE A 24 1.59 -3.07 1.83
N LEU A 25 1.67 -4.20 1.12
CA LEU A 25 1.08 -4.36 -0.22
C LEU A 25 -0.46 -4.26 -0.18
N SER A 26 -1.09 -4.71 0.90
CA SER A 26 -2.55 -4.58 1.07
C SER A 26 -2.96 -3.12 1.25
N LEU A 27 -2.17 -2.35 2.01
CA LEU A 27 -2.37 -0.91 2.15
C LEU A 27 -2.20 -0.18 0.81
N GLN A 28 -1.14 -0.46 0.07
CA GLN A 28 -0.92 0.13 -1.26
C GLN A 28 -2.04 -0.19 -2.25
N CYS A 29 -2.52 -1.44 -2.27
CA CYS A 29 -3.70 -1.81 -3.06
C CYS A 29 -4.93 -1.00 -2.66
N SER A 30 -5.15 -0.81 -1.36
CA SER A 30 -6.29 -0.06 -0.86
C SER A 30 -6.20 1.40 -1.26
N MET A 31 -5.03 2.03 -1.18
CA MET A 31 -4.82 3.42 -1.63
C MET A 31 -5.12 3.60 -3.13
N ASP A 32 -4.62 2.71 -3.99
CA ASP A 32 -4.89 2.74 -5.43
C ASP A 32 -6.41 2.65 -5.69
N MET A 33 -7.13 1.81 -4.93
CA MET A 33 -8.57 1.66 -5.06
C MET A 33 -9.38 2.82 -4.47
N CYS A 34 -8.99 3.37 -3.31
CA CYS A 34 -9.58 4.57 -2.72
C CYS A 34 -9.56 5.74 -3.70
N ILE A 35 -8.40 5.97 -4.34
CA ILE A 35 -8.24 7.11 -5.26
C ILE A 35 -9.11 6.93 -6.51
N LYS A 36 -9.25 5.69 -7.02
CA LYS A 36 -10.18 5.39 -8.12
C LYS A 36 -11.63 5.62 -7.75
N ASP A 37 -12.01 5.36 -6.50
CA ASP A 37 -13.36 5.60 -5.96
C ASP A 37 -13.57 7.06 -5.51
N GLY A 38 -12.72 8.00 -5.95
CA GLY A 38 -12.84 9.42 -5.60
C GLY A 38 -12.61 9.72 -4.12
N GLY A 39 -11.86 8.87 -3.40
CA GLY A 39 -11.64 8.95 -1.96
C GLY A 39 -12.68 8.18 -1.13
N GLY A 40 -13.60 7.47 -1.77
CA GLY A 40 -14.55 6.57 -1.12
C GLY A 40 -13.89 5.29 -0.57
N ASN A 41 -14.65 4.58 0.28
CA ASN A 41 -14.25 3.30 0.88
C ASN A 41 -15.08 2.12 0.37
N ALA A 42 -15.92 2.33 -0.66
CA ALA A 42 -16.80 1.29 -1.19
C ALA A 42 -16.10 0.38 -2.21
N PHE A 43 -14.77 0.43 -2.26
CA PHE A 43 -13.97 -0.34 -3.20
C PHE A 43 -13.82 -1.81 -2.79
N LYS A 44 -13.71 -2.67 -3.81
CA LYS A 44 -13.39 -4.08 -3.59
C LYS A 44 -11.89 -4.25 -3.42
N PRO A 45 -11.41 -4.97 -2.39
CA PRO A 45 -10.00 -5.28 -2.23
C PRO A 45 -9.42 -5.97 -3.48
N ARG A 46 -8.27 -5.49 -3.95
CA ARG A 46 -7.54 -6.12 -5.06
C ARG A 46 -6.84 -7.38 -4.57
N HIS A 47 -7.23 -8.54 -5.08
CA HIS A 47 -6.55 -9.81 -4.85
C HIS A 47 -5.41 -10.01 -5.85
N MET A 48 -4.20 -10.31 -5.37
CA MET A 48 -3.01 -10.50 -6.21
C MET A 48 -2.27 -11.82 -5.97
N ALA A 49 -2.93 -12.81 -5.34
CA ALA A 49 -2.36 -14.11 -5.01
C ALA A 49 -0.96 -14.02 -4.34
N ARG A 50 -0.87 -13.23 -3.25
CA ARG A 50 0.39 -12.86 -2.59
C ARG A 50 1.20 -14.09 -2.17
N ASP A 51 0.56 -15.08 -1.55
CA ASP A 51 1.21 -16.32 -1.09
C ASP A 51 1.85 -17.09 -2.25
N LYS A 52 1.19 -17.10 -3.42
CA LYS A 52 1.74 -17.74 -4.62
C LYS A 52 2.96 -16.98 -5.13
N LEU A 53 2.87 -15.65 -5.22
CA LEU A 53 3.97 -14.81 -5.68
C LEU A 53 5.18 -14.88 -4.72
N GLU A 54 4.93 -14.97 -3.41
CA GLU A 54 5.98 -15.09 -2.40
C GLU A 54 6.71 -16.42 -2.53
N ARG A 55 5.98 -17.53 -2.66
CA ARG A 55 6.57 -18.86 -2.89
C ARG A 55 7.39 -18.93 -4.18
N GLU A 56 7.01 -18.16 -5.20
CA GLU A 56 7.75 -18.05 -6.45
C GLU A 56 8.94 -17.06 -6.38
N GLY A 57 9.13 -16.35 -5.27
CA GLY A 57 10.17 -15.30 -5.14
C GLY A 57 9.89 -14.05 -5.99
N ARG A 58 8.63 -13.85 -6.37
CA ARG A 58 8.16 -12.80 -7.30
C ARG A 58 7.25 -11.76 -6.65
N LEU A 59 7.03 -11.85 -5.34
CA LEU A 59 6.23 -10.87 -4.62
C LEU A 59 7.00 -9.53 -4.59
N PRO A 60 6.44 -8.44 -5.13
CA PRO A 60 7.10 -7.14 -5.07
C PRO A 60 7.19 -6.62 -3.62
N PHE A 61 8.18 -5.78 -3.34
CA PHE A 61 8.27 -5.03 -2.08
C PHE A 61 7.41 -3.75 -2.09
N CYS A 62 7.10 -3.24 -3.28
CA CYS A 62 6.23 -2.09 -3.47
C CYS A 62 5.46 -2.20 -4.79
N LEU A 63 4.23 -1.71 -4.78
CA LEU A 63 3.38 -1.62 -5.96
C LEU A 63 3.58 -0.28 -6.65
N GLN A 64 3.69 -0.33 -7.97
CA GLN A 64 3.59 0.85 -8.80
C GLN A 64 2.14 1.34 -8.82
N CYS A 65 1.97 2.66 -8.74
CA CYS A 65 0.69 3.32 -8.91
C CYS A 65 0.12 2.99 -10.30
N SER A 66 -1.18 2.72 -10.39
CA SER A 66 -1.79 2.47 -11.69
C SER A 66 -1.75 3.75 -12.54
N PRO A 67 -1.60 3.67 -13.88
CA PRO A 67 -1.59 4.85 -14.75
C PRO A 67 -2.83 5.74 -14.59
N GLU A 68 -3.97 5.11 -14.29
CA GLU A 68 -5.25 5.77 -13.99
C GLU A 68 -5.16 6.61 -12.72
N VAL A 69 -4.68 6.06 -11.60
CA VAL A 69 -4.51 6.81 -10.35
C VAL A 69 -3.48 7.92 -10.51
N ALA A 70 -2.38 7.67 -11.22
CA ALA A 70 -1.39 8.70 -11.52
C ALA A 70 -2.01 9.89 -12.30
N ALA A 71 -2.92 9.60 -13.23
CA ALA A 71 -3.66 10.63 -13.97
C ALA A 71 -4.63 11.42 -13.07
N ILE A 72 -5.39 10.73 -12.21
CA ILE A 72 -6.33 11.36 -11.26
C ILE A 72 -5.58 12.30 -10.32
N VAL A 73 -4.49 11.84 -9.71
CA VAL A 73 -3.67 12.66 -8.79
C VAL A 73 -3.10 13.88 -9.51
N SER A 74 -2.62 13.71 -10.74
CA SER A 74 -2.08 14.83 -11.55
C SER A 74 -3.14 15.86 -11.91
N GLN A 75 -4.40 15.46 -12.10
CA GLN A 75 -5.52 16.38 -12.37
C GLN A 75 -5.96 17.13 -11.12
N ASN A 76 -6.10 16.42 -9.99
CA ASN A 76 -6.46 17.02 -8.70
C ASN A 76 -5.46 18.10 -8.27
N HIS A 77 -4.16 17.87 -8.51
CA HIS A 77 -3.14 18.87 -8.24
C HIS A 77 -3.34 20.17 -9.05
N LYS A 78 -3.74 20.06 -10.33
CA LYS A 78 -4.00 21.22 -11.19
C LYS A 78 -5.21 22.01 -10.67
N ASN A 79 -6.32 21.32 -10.41
CA ASN A 79 -7.57 21.94 -9.97
C ASN A 79 -7.43 22.65 -8.62
N SER A 80 -6.65 22.08 -7.69
CA SER A 80 -6.39 22.68 -6.38
C SER A 80 -5.45 23.90 -6.44
N THR A 81 -4.65 24.03 -7.51
CA THR A 81 -3.76 25.18 -7.71
C THR A 81 -4.48 26.34 -8.39
N THR A 82 -5.42 26.06 -9.29
CA THR A 82 -6.25 27.09 -9.96
C THR A 82 -7.15 27.83 -8.96
N PHE A 83 -7.66 27.16 -7.93
CA PHE A 83 -8.49 27.78 -6.89
C PHE A 83 -7.71 28.76 -5.98
N ARG A 84 -6.37 28.71 -5.97
CA ARG A 84 -5.54 29.52 -5.06
C ARG A 84 -5.04 30.82 -5.70
N THR A 85 -5.27 31.03 -6.99
CA THR A 85 -4.85 32.23 -7.73
C THR A 85 -5.97 33.24 -7.98
N GLU A 86 -7.18 32.98 -7.47
CA GLU A 86 -8.35 33.87 -7.62
C GLU A 86 -8.84 34.45 -6.28
N SER A 87 -7.95 34.70 -5.31
CA SER A 87 -8.26 35.42 -4.06
C SER A 87 -7.25 36.50 -3.74
#